data_AF-A0A1F8PAD9-F1
#
_entry.id   AF-A0A1F8PAD9-F1
#
_cell.length_a   1.000
_cell.length_b   1.000
_cell.length_c   1.000
_cell.angle_alpha   90.00
_cell.angle_beta   90.00
_cell.angle_gamma   90.00
#
_symmetry.space_group_name_H-M   'P 1'
#
loop_
_entity.id
_entity.type
_entity.pdbx_description
1 polymer ?
#
loop_
_entity_poly.entity_id
_entity_poly.type
_entity_poly.pdbx_seq_one_letter_code
_entity_poly.pdbx_strand_id
1 'polypeptide(L)' 'MLIKSHIKELRARYDLTQAQLADMVDARRETIGHIEHNRYNPSLILAYKIARAL' A
#
# COMPACT_ATOMS: atom_id res chain seq x y z
N MET A 1 10.52 -1.52 15.57
CA MET A 1 9.46 -2.55 15.37
C MET A 1 8.82 -2.26 14.03
N LEU A 2 9.02 -3.10 13.02
CA LEU A 2 8.48 -2.86 11.68
C LEU A 2 7.01 -3.32 11.67
N ILE A 3 6.10 -2.41 11.34
CA ILE A 3 4.67 -2.70 11.21
C ILE A 3 4.52 -3.66 10.03
N LYS A 4 4.05 -4.89 10.27
CA LYS A 4 3.66 -5.79 9.19
C LYS A 4 2.46 -5.20 8.46
N SER A 5 2.61 -4.83 7.19
CA SER A 5 1.46 -4.45 6.37
C SER A 5 0.76 -5.69 5.80
N HIS A 6 -0.57 -5.74 5.90
CA HIS A 6 -1.42 -6.74 5.23
C HIS A 6 -1.86 -6.29 3.83
N ILE A 7 -1.25 -5.21 3.32
CA ILE A 7 -1.60 -4.58 2.04
C ILE A 7 -1.50 -5.60 0.91
N LYS A 8 -0.48 -6.45 0.89
CA LYS A 8 -0.30 -7.46 -0.16
C LYS A 8 -1.46 -8.45 -0.21
N GLU A 9 -1.93 -8.95 0.93
CA GLU A 9 -3.09 -9.85 1.00
C GLU A 9 -4.37 -9.15 0.59
N LEU A 10 -4.62 -7.95 1.11
CA LEU A 10 -5.80 -7.16 0.78
C LEU A 10 -5.84 -6.83 -0.71
N ARG A 11 -4.72 -6.37 -1.27
CA ARG A 11 -4.57 -6.08 -2.69
C ARG A 11 -4.87 -7.31 -3.55
N ALA A 12 -4.42 -8.50 -3.14
CA ALA A 12 -4.71 -9.74 -3.83
C ALA A 12 -6.20 -10.14 -3.76
N ARG A 13 -6.93 -9.80 -2.69
CA ARG A 13 -8.39 -10.03 -2.61
C ARG A 13 -9.18 -9.21 -3.62
N TYR A 14 -8.64 -8.09 -4.07
CA TYR A 14 -9.27 -7.21 -5.06
C TYR A 14 -8.65 -7.32 -6.46
N ASP A 15 -7.77 -8.31 -6.71
CA ASP A 15 -7.05 -8.48 -7.98
C ASP A 15 -6.30 -7.21 -8.45
N LEU A 16 -5.88 -6.38 -7.49
CA LEU A 16 -5.17 -5.14 -7.77
C LEU A 16 -3.68 -5.42 -7.96
N THR A 17 -3.03 -4.71 -8.87
CA THR A 17 -1.56 -4.66 -8.98
C THR A 17 -1.00 -3.54 -8.09
N GLN A 18 0.31 -3.57 -7.80
CA GLN A 18 0.96 -2.48 -7.06
C GLN A 18 0.81 -1.13 -7.76
N ALA A 19 0.81 -1.13 -9.11
CA ALA A 19 0.63 0.09 -9.90
C ALA A 19 -0.81 0.61 -9.75
N GLN A 20 -1.81 -0.25 -9.88
CA GLN A 20 -3.22 0.15 -9.71
C GLN A 20 -3.49 0.71 -8.30
N LEU A 21 -2.99 0.06 -7.25
CA LEU A 21 -3.14 0.59 -5.89
C LEU A 21 -2.43 1.95 -5.74
N ALA A 22 -1.25 2.10 -6.35
CA ALA A 22 -0.50 3.35 -6.32
C ALA A 22 -1.26 4.49 -7.04
N ASP A 23 -1.84 4.20 -8.20
CA ASP A 23 -2.67 5.14 -8.96
C ASP A 23 -3.91 5.57 -8.17
N MET A 24 -4.57 4.62 -7.48
CA MET A 24 -5.75 4.90 -6.65
C MET A 24 -5.47 5.83 -5.45
N VAL A 25 -4.26 5.76 -4.89
CA VAL A 25 -3.89 6.56 -3.71
C VAL A 25 -2.99 7.76 -4.03
N ASP A 26 -2.74 8.01 -5.31
CA ASP A 26 -1.83 9.05 -5.81
C ASP A 26 -0.44 8.91 -5.19
N ALA A 27 0.14 7.72 -5.30
CA ALA A 27 1.48 7.39 -4.83
C ALA A 27 2.31 6.74 -5.95
N ARG A 28 3.61 6.59 -5.71
CA ARG A 28 4.47 5.83 -6.63
C ARG A 28 4.31 4.33 -6.37
N ARG A 29 4.38 3.53 -7.43
CA ARG A 29 4.42 2.06 -7.34
C ARG A 29 5.49 1.56 -6.37
N GLU A 30 6.67 2.18 -6.40
CA GLU A 30 7.79 1.87 -5.50
C GLU A 30 7.42 2.12 -4.04
N THR A 31 6.61 3.14 -3.73
CA THR A 31 6.13 3.41 -2.38
C THR A 31 5.29 2.26 -1.87
N ILE A 32 4.33 1.77 -2.67
CA ILE A 32 3.53 0.58 -2.31
C ILE A 32 4.43 -0.63 -2.09
N GLY A 33 5.40 -0.86 -2.98
CA GLY A 33 6.39 -1.93 -2.83
C GLY A 33 7.20 -1.83 -1.54
N HIS A 34 7.67 -0.63 -1.17
CA HIS A 34 8.40 -0.42 0.07
C HIS A 34 7.53 -0.65 1.31
N ILE A 35 6.25 -0.28 1.27
CA ILE A 35 5.33 -0.55 2.38
C ILE A 35 5.05 -2.06 2.49
N GLU A 36 4.83 -2.76 1.38
CA GLU A 36 4.64 -4.23 1.36
C GLU A 36 5.87 -4.97 1.91
N HIS A 37 7.09 -4.46 1.66
CA HIS A 37 8.34 -5.03 2.18
C HIS A 37 8.75 -4.48 3.56
N ASN A 38 7.90 -3.69 4.21
CA ASN A 38 8.18 -3.03 5.50
C ASN A 38 9.49 -2.20 5.50
N ARG A 39 9.85 -1.63 4.35
CA ARG A 39 11.01 -0.75 4.15
C ARG A 39 10.66 0.73 4.29
N TYR A 40 9.37 1.06 4.34
CA TYR A 40 8.87 2.43 4.43
C TYR A 40 7.67 2.50 5.36
N ASN A 41 7.68 3.46 6.28
CA ASN A 41 6.52 3.78 7.08
C ASN A 41 5.70 4.84 6.34
N PRO A 42 4.49 4.51 5.86
CA PRO A 42 3.66 5.48 5.15
C PRO A 42 3.30 6.66 6.05
N SER A 43 3.09 7.84 5.45
CA SER A 43 2.45 8.94 6.16
C SER A 43 1.04 8.54 6.59
N LEU A 44 0.51 9.16 7.66
CA LEU A 44 -0.85 8.89 8.13
C LEU A 44 -1.90 9.05 7.00
N ILE A 45 -1.71 10.07 6.16
CA ILE A 45 -2.58 10.34 5.00
C ILE A 45 -2.51 9.19 3.99
N LEU A 46 -1.30 8.71 3.65
CA LEU A 46 -1.14 7.61 2.70
C LEU A 46 -1.71 6.30 3.26
N ALA A 47 -1.47 6.02 4.55
CA ALA A 47 -2.05 4.86 5.21
C ALA A 47 -3.59 4.90 5.18
N TYR A 48 -4.18 6.08 5.44
CA TYR A 48 -5.63 6.27 5.36
C TYR A 48 -6.17 6.09 3.92
N LYS A 49 -5.49 6.64 2.92
CA LYS A 49 -5.88 6.44 1.50
C LYS A 49 -5.83 4.96 1.11
N ILE A 50 -4.76 4.26 1.48
CA ILE A 50 -4.60 2.82 1.21
C ILE A 50 -5.69 2.01 1.91
N ALA A 51 -5.98 2.29 3.19
CA ALA A 51 -7.03 1.62 3.96
C ALA A 51 -8.45 1.93 3.47
N ARG A 52 -8.62 2.97 2.64
CA ARG A 52 -9.89 3.28 1.97
C ARG A 52 -10.01 2.70 0.56
N ALA A 53 -8.88 2.44 -0.09
CA ALA A 53 -8.80 1.87 -1.44
C ALA A 53 -8.87 0.34 -1.44
N LEU A 54 -8.47 -0.28 -0.33
CA LEU A 54 -8.56 -1.70 0.00
C LEU A 54 -9.67 -1.90 1.04
#